data_AF-A0A2N5W6E5-F1
#
_entry.id   AF-A0A2N5W6E5-F1
#
_cell.length_a   1.000
_cell.length_b   1.000
_cell.length_c   1.000
_cell.angle_alpha   90.00
_cell.angle_beta   90.00
_cell.angle_gamma   90.00
#
_symmetry.space_group_name_H-M   'P 1'
#
loop_
_entity.id
_entity.type
_entity.pdbx_description
1 polymer ?
#
loop_
_entity_poly.entity_id
_entity_poly.type
_entity_poly.pdbx_seq_one_letter_code
_entity_poly.pdbx_strand_id
1 'polypeptide(L)'
;MGRARRHQQYPSRVCPAYSQSPADPFDHHFKHIHQGSKDDGDEDHGNSSIPSTLPRAPPLHHHSPYLGRTPDTSILLERSAEVSPSSYRAIRTGSQGFHAKKLSGQWLRSMPVLLLLSLVAIVPSFVWCQTRPNLDLNLLRGLDNHLLDGFTLHNISAPDGSIYASFVGIGASLQSLFVKDRHGTFRDIVLGYDNTSQYLHHPYNPRFGSIVGRYANRIKNSSFVIPGHPNRLFHTTPNEHGGLNTLHGGDPGWDRRPFTVDAKNSSYISFSLVDKDGEQGFPSEVTTKIEYQLLSGGKWKTKMTAKANGPTPIMLSSHAYWNLDAYVSCGSASKHYLQLNAPQYIATDSILIPTGELQPVKNTPLDFTQPTEIDSRLNQTVGLCGQGCTGYDNALVYQSNRPMDQPVMSMWSPHSGIKMSVITDQLGVQIYSCTSIYSLDGSYEPIPRKKSHEGPHAIYENMSCIAIEQQGLIDGINHPEWNIDNIYGPDKPYEWNAIYEFSTI
;
A
#
# COMPACT_ATOMS: atom_id res chain seq x y z
N MET A 1 -10.95 29.20 -48.18
CA MET A 1 -11.13 29.59 -46.76
C MET A 1 -10.62 28.45 -45.89
N GLY A 2 -9.84 28.72 -44.84
CA GLY A 2 -9.40 27.68 -43.91
C GLY A 2 -8.95 28.29 -42.59
N ARG A 3 -9.61 27.93 -41.48
CA ARG A 3 -9.21 28.34 -40.12
C ARG A 3 -8.34 27.25 -39.51
N ALA A 4 -7.07 27.57 -39.27
CA ALA A 4 -6.23 26.73 -38.42
C ALA A 4 -6.84 26.68 -37.00
N ARG A 5 -6.95 25.47 -36.43
CA ARG A 5 -7.31 25.31 -35.01
C ARG A 5 -6.11 25.75 -34.18
N ARG A 6 -6.27 26.80 -33.37
CA ARG A 6 -5.29 27.10 -32.31
C ARG A 6 -5.36 25.99 -31.27
N HIS A 7 -4.23 25.36 -30.97
CA HIS A 7 -4.09 24.65 -29.71
C HIS A 7 -4.12 25.70 -28.60
N GLN A 8 -5.06 25.58 -27.66
CA GLN A 8 -4.99 26.34 -26.41
C GLN A 8 -3.92 25.69 -25.54
N GLN A 9 -2.79 26.37 -25.38
CA GLN A 9 -1.93 26.13 -24.22
C GLN A 9 -2.70 26.60 -22.98
N TYR A 10 -3.05 25.66 -22.11
CA TYR A 10 -3.50 25.99 -20.77
C TYR A 10 -2.29 26.46 -19.96
N PRO A 11 -2.44 27.45 -19.06
CA PRO A 11 -1.34 27.88 -18.20
C PRO A 11 -0.99 26.74 -17.23
N SER A 12 0.30 26.36 -17.20
CA SER A 12 0.83 25.38 -16.25
C SER A 12 0.55 25.82 -14.81
N ARG A 13 -0.23 25.04 -14.08
CA ARG A 13 -0.74 25.44 -12.77
C ARG A 13 0.26 25.03 -11.69
N VAL A 14 1.12 25.96 -11.27
CA VAL A 14 2.06 25.73 -10.17
C VAL A 14 1.26 25.56 -8.87
N CYS A 15 1.02 24.31 -8.49
CA CYS A 15 0.43 23.94 -7.23
C CYS A 15 1.48 24.11 -6.10
N PRO A 16 1.11 24.65 -4.93
CA PRO A 16 1.99 24.62 -3.77
C PRO A 16 2.20 23.17 -3.32
N ALA A 17 3.42 22.83 -2.92
CA ALA A 17 3.75 21.50 -2.42
C ALA A 17 2.98 21.18 -1.12
N TYR A 18 2.61 19.92 -0.94
CA TYR A 18 1.88 19.44 0.24
C TYR A 18 2.76 19.36 1.50
N SER A 19 3.08 20.51 2.09
CA SER A 19 3.80 20.60 3.36
C SER A 19 2.93 20.11 4.52
N GLN A 20 3.13 18.87 4.97
CA GLN A 20 2.76 18.51 6.33
C GLN A 20 3.62 19.34 7.29
N SER A 21 2.97 20.17 8.12
CA SER A 21 3.69 20.88 9.18
C SER A 21 4.14 19.88 10.24
N PRO A 22 5.42 19.85 10.65
CA PRO A 22 5.82 19.07 11.81
C PRO A 22 5.07 19.59 13.05
N ALA A 23 4.49 18.68 13.81
CA ALA A 23 3.84 18.99 15.08
C ALA A 23 4.90 19.01 16.19
N ASP A 24 5.35 20.20 16.58
CA ASP A 24 6.38 20.39 17.61
C ASP A 24 5.74 20.40 19.01
N PRO A 25 6.09 19.47 19.94
CA PRO A 25 5.31 19.24 21.15
C PRO A 25 5.86 20.02 22.37
N PHE A 26 5.34 21.23 22.62
CA PHE A 26 5.68 21.99 23.83
C PHE A 26 4.48 22.34 24.74
N ASP A 27 4.48 21.64 25.87
CA ASP A 27 4.05 22.04 27.22
C ASP A 27 3.42 23.43 27.40
N HIS A 28 2.17 23.45 27.88
CA HIS A 28 1.71 24.50 28.78
C HIS A 28 0.86 23.95 29.94
N HIS A 29 1.54 23.62 31.04
CA HIS A 29 0.96 23.74 32.38
C HIS A 29 0.30 25.12 32.60
N PHE A 30 -0.96 25.15 33.07
CA PHE A 30 -1.38 26.04 34.18
C PHE A 30 -2.62 25.48 34.91
N LYS A 31 -3.04 26.12 36.01
CA LYS A 31 -3.86 25.54 37.09
C LYS A 31 -5.32 26.01 37.11
N HIS A 32 -6.18 25.21 37.75
CA HIS A 32 -7.53 25.59 38.19
C HIS A 32 -7.57 26.87 39.05
N ILE A 33 -8.73 27.55 39.03
CA ILE A 33 -9.35 28.20 40.20
C ILE A 33 -10.90 28.26 39.97
N HIS A 34 -11.67 28.55 41.03
CA HIS A 34 -13.11 28.30 41.15
C HIS A 34 -13.97 29.59 41.30
N GLN A 35 -15.29 29.46 41.05
CA GLN A 35 -16.39 30.36 41.46
C GLN A 35 -16.40 31.78 40.81
N GLY A 36 -17.53 32.46 40.59
CA GLY A 36 -18.97 32.15 40.73
C GLY A 36 -19.76 33.13 39.80
N SER A 37 -21.07 33.38 39.89
CA SER A 37 -22.19 32.84 40.68
C SER A 37 -23.49 33.61 40.31
N LYS A 38 -24.67 32.97 40.31
CA LYS A 38 -26.01 33.60 40.55
C LYS A 38 -26.50 34.61 39.47
N ASP A 39 -27.77 34.98 39.26
CA ASP A 39 -29.16 34.59 39.65
C ASP A 39 -30.10 35.20 38.58
N ASP A 40 -31.40 34.94 38.39
CA ASP A 40 -32.35 33.82 38.60
C ASP A 40 -33.62 34.18 37.76
N GLY A 41 -34.54 33.25 37.43
CA GLY A 41 -35.72 33.60 36.59
C GLY A 41 -36.65 32.46 36.12
N ASP A 42 -37.70 32.22 36.90
CA ASP A 42 -38.76 31.20 36.86
C ASP A 42 -39.72 31.10 35.64
N GLU A 43 -40.66 30.14 35.77
CA GLU A 43 -41.93 29.89 35.07
C GLU A 43 -41.91 29.28 33.64
N ASP A 44 -42.80 28.36 33.25
CA ASP A 44 -43.36 27.08 33.77
C ASP A 44 -44.53 26.68 32.80
N HIS A 45 -45.20 25.54 33.03
CA HIS A 45 -46.30 24.91 32.27
C HIS A 45 -45.85 24.12 31.02
N GLY A 46 -46.36 22.90 30.75
CA GLY A 46 -47.24 22.08 31.59
C GLY A 46 -47.77 20.78 30.93
N ASN A 47 -47.29 19.63 31.42
CA ASN A 47 -48.01 18.35 31.64
C ASN A 47 -48.79 17.64 30.47
N SER A 48 -48.48 16.36 30.16
CA SER A 48 -49.37 15.18 30.42
C SER A 48 -49.06 13.84 29.68
N SER A 49 -49.00 12.76 30.48
CA SER A 49 -49.40 11.35 30.27
C SER A 49 -49.33 10.59 28.91
N ILE A 50 -48.29 9.74 28.77
CA ILE A 50 -48.32 8.24 28.74
C ILE A 50 -49.74 7.58 28.65
N PRO A 51 -49.98 6.61 27.72
CA PRO A 51 -49.76 5.18 28.05
C PRO A 51 -49.16 4.28 26.94
N SER A 52 -48.74 3.09 27.37
CA SER A 52 -48.01 2.06 26.61
C SER A 52 -48.89 0.90 26.13
N THR A 53 -48.36 0.07 25.21
CA THR A 53 -48.83 -1.32 25.01
C THR A 53 -47.67 -2.24 24.60
N LEU A 54 -47.61 -3.43 25.21
CA LEU A 54 -46.75 -4.57 24.85
C LEU A 54 -47.63 -5.81 24.68
N PRO A 55 -47.40 -6.67 23.68
CA PRO A 55 -47.85 -8.06 23.70
C PRO A 55 -46.81 -8.98 24.36
N ARG A 56 -47.28 -9.97 25.13
CA ARG A 56 -46.45 -11.04 25.72
C ARG A 56 -46.44 -12.27 24.80
N ALA A 57 -45.37 -13.06 24.83
CA ALA A 57 -45.30 -14.36 24.15
C ALA A 57 -45.96 -15.48 24.97
N PRO A 58 -46.44 -16.57 24.32
CA PRO A 58 -46.63 -17.89 24.93
C PRO A 58 -45.41 -18.84 24.66
N PRO A 59 -45.22 -19.94 25.43
CA PRO A 59 -43.97 -20.73 25.43
C PRO A 59 -44.12 -22.22 25.03
N LEU A 60 -43.03 -22.99 25.20
CA LEU A 60 -42.87 -24.47 25.09
C LEU A 60 -42.67 -25.00 23.66
N HIS A 61 -41.68 -25.85 23.37
CA HIS A 61 -41.36 -27.10 24.07
C HIS A 61 -39.86 -27.43 24.24
N HIS A 62 -39.56 -28.40 25.10
CA HIS A 62 -38.24 -29.00 25.29
C HIS A 62 -37.84 -29.91 24.10
N HIS A 63 -36.53 -30.06 23.85
CA HIS A 63 -35.81 -31.30 24.20
C HIS A 63 -34.29 -31.12 24.07
N SER A 64 -33.55 -31.59 25.08
CA SER A 64 -32.10 -31.78 25.08
C SER A 64 -31.74 -32.89 26.07
N PRO A 65 -30.91 -33.88 25.71
CA PRO A 65 -30.46 -34.91 26.65
C PRO A 65 -28.95 -34.84 26.96
N TYR A 66 -28.64 -34.90 28.27
CA TYR A 66 -27.59 -35.69 28.95
C TYR A 66 -26.19 -35.94 28.32
N LEU A 67 -25.09 -36.12 29.07
CA LEU A 67 -24.60 -35.64 30.38
C LEU A 67 -23.27 -36.36 30.69
N GLY A 68 -22.29 -35.66 31.27
CA GLY A 68 -21.06 -36.25 31.83
C GLY A 68 -19.92 -36.50 30.81
N ARG A 69 -18.65 -36.57 31.24
CA ARG A 69 -18.08 -36.50 32.60
C ARG A 69 -16.75 -35.75 32.62
N THR A 70 -16.50 -34.97 33.67
CA THR A 70 -15.14 -34.72 34.17
C THR A 70 -14.68 -35.87 35.06
N PRO A 71 -13.39 -35.92 35.41
CA PRO A 71 -13.09 -35.88 36.84
C PRO A 71 -11.98 -34.88 37.19
N ASP A 72 -12.17 -34.17 38.31
CA ASP A 72 -11.08 -33.49 39.00
C ASP A 72 -10.18 -34.50 39.73
N THR A 73 -8.86 -34.25 39.70
CA THR A 73 -7.97 -34.61 40.80
C THR A 73 -6.98 -33.47 41.02
N SER A 74 -6.92 -32.95 42.24
CA SER A 74 -6.03 -31.86 42.66
C SER A 74 -5.40 -32.17 44.02
N ILE A 75 -4.61 -31.23 44.55
CA ILE A 75 -3.96 -31.24 45.87
C ILE A 75 -2.71 -32.16 46.02
N LEU A 76 -1.53 -31.54 45.90
CA LEU A 76 -0.48 -31.38 46.94
C LEU A 76 0.73 -30.70 46.28
N LEU A 77 1.01 -29.39 46.41
CA LEU A 77 1.38 -28.51 47.55
C LEU A 77 2.81 -28.69 48.12
N GLU A 78 3.42 -27.52 48.40
CA GLU A 78 4.78 -27.27 48.93
C GLU A 78 5.97 -27.59 47.97
N ARG A 79 7.05 -26.79 47.87
CA ARG A 79 7.40 -25.54 48.58
C ARG A 79 8.35 -24.61 47.81
N SER A 80 8.05 -23.30 47.89
CA SER A 80 8.94 -22.12 47.93
C SER A 80 10.38 -22.18 47.38
N ALA A 81 10.68 -21.31 46.40
CA ALA A 81 11.93 -20.55 46.32
C ALA A 81 11.67 -19.18 45.66
N GLU A 82 12.15 -18.08 46.25
CA GLU A 82 11.98 -16.72 45.72
C GLU A 82 13.16 -16.32 44.84
N VAL A 83 12.91 -15.65 43.70
CA VAL A 83 13.92 -14.87 42.97
C VAL A 83 13.29 -13.56 42.49
N SER A 84 13.90 -12.43 42.86
CA SER A 84 13.45 -11.08 42.53
C SER A 84 14.01 -10.59 41.19
N PRO A 85 13.27 -9.79 40.38
CA PRO A 85 13.72 -9.39 39.05
C PRO A 85 14.91 -8.40 39.08
N SER A 86 15.99 -8.77 38.38
CA SER A 86 17.18 -7.93 38.21
C SER A 86 16.93 -6.78 37.22
N SER A 87 17.28 -5.56 37.60
CA SER A 87 17.05 -4.35 36.80
C SER A 87 18.14 -4.10 35.75
N TYR A 88 17.73 -3.92 34.48
CA TYR A 88 18.62 -3.43 33.42
C TYR A 88 18.80 -1.92 33.56
N ARG A 89 20.03 -1.50 33.89
CA ARG A 89 20.39 -0.09 34.12
C ARG A 89 21.25 0.43 32.96
N ALA A 90 20.82 1.52 32.33
CA ALA A 90 21.56 2.12 31.21
C ALA A 90 22.95 2.62 31.63
N ILE A 91 23.96 2.32 30.82
CA ILE A 91 25.34 2.79 31.03
C ILE A 91 25.49 4.17 30.36
N ARG A 92 25.54 5.23 31.19
CA ARG A 92 26.11 6.52 30.77
C ARG A 92 27.60 6.54 31.12
N THR A 93 28.47 6.58 30.11
CA THR A 93 29.90 6.87 30.31
C THR A 93 30.11 8.37 30.49
N GLY A 94 30.51 8.81 31.68
CA GLY A 94 30.90 10.18 31.95
C GLY A 94 31.99 10.22 33.03
N SER A 95 33.14 10.81 32.70
CA SER A 95 34.26 10.96 33.62
C SER A 95 34.80 12.39 33.60
N GLN A 96 34.64 13.09 34.72
CA GLN A 96 35.53 14.20 35.08
C GLN A 96 36.95 13.62 35.29
N GLY A 97 38.06 14.33 35.12
CA GLY A 97 38.23 15.77 35.02
C GLY A 97 39.15 16.24 36.16
N PHE A 98 40.43 16.45 35.87
CA PHE A 98 41.44 16.89 36.86
C PHE A 98 42.37 17.97 36.29
N HIS A 99 42.90 18.81 37.17
CA HIS A 99 43.73 19.98 36.84
C HIS A 99 45.22 19.76 37.17
N ALA A 100 46.11 20.36 36.37
CA ALA A 100 47.45 20.77 36.78
C ALA A 100 47.86 22.06 36.02
N LYS A 101 48.79 22.87 36.55
CA LYS A 101 49.21 24.17 35.99
C LYS A 101 50.72 24.23 35.71
N LYS A 102 51.07 24.97 34.65
CA LYS A 102 52.32 25.74 34.36
C LYS A 102 53.68 25.23 34.91
N LEU A 103 54.66 25.10 34.00
CA LEU A 103 56.09 25.52 34.05
C LEU A 103 56.57 25.47 32.58
N SER A 104 56.87 26.55 31.84
CA SER A 104 58.02 27.47 31.86
C SER A 104 59.39 26.85 31.49
N GLY A 105 59.97 27.25 30.34
CA GLY A 105 61.34 26.90 29.93
C GLY A 105 61.60 27.22 28.45
N GLN A 106 62.80 27.71 28.11
CA GLN A 106 63.26 28.00 26.73
C GLN A 106 64.31 26.96 26.27
N TRP A 107 64.93 27.24 25.11
CA TRP A 107 66.10 26.64 24.45
C TRP A 107 65.81 25.66 23.29
N LEU A 108 66.46 25.72 22.12
CA LEU A 108 67.01 26.83 21.29
C LEU A 108 67.48 26.22 19.94
N ARG A 109 67.46 26.99 18.82
CA ARG A 109 68.24 26.74 17.55
C ARG A 109 67.84 25.47 16.73
N SER A 110 67.98 25.39 15.38
CA SER A 110 68.54 26.31 14.35
C SER A 110 67.93 26.07 12.95
N MET A 111 67.59 27.16 12.21
CA MET A 111 67.84 27.44 10.76
C MET A 111 67.35 26.46 9.64
N PRO A 112 67.30 26.90 8.35
CA PRO A 112 66.77 28.17 7.81
C PRO A 112 65.86 27.98 6.55
N VAL A 113 65.33 29.09 6.01
CA VAL A 113 64.63 29.18 4.70
C VAL A 113 65.59 29.71 3.62
N LEU A 114 65.42 29.27 2.35
CA LEU A 114 65.71 29.90 1.03
C LEU A 114 65.74 28.76 -0.04
N LEU A 115 65.51 28.94 -1.35
CA LEU A 115 65.32 30.13 -2.20
C LEU A 115 64.35 29.78 -3.36
N LEU A 116 63.77 30.77 -4.04
CA LEU A 116 63.03 30.59 -5.31
C LEU A 116 63.96 30.16 -6.46
N LEU A 117 63.42 29.44 -7.44
CA LEU A 117 63.59 29.81 -8.86
C LEU A 117 62.43 29.27 -9.71
N SER A 118 62.14 29.96 -10.81
CA SER A 118 60.99 29.74 -11.70
C SER A 118 61.24 28.65 -12.75
N LEU A 119 60.16 28.09 -13.32
CA LEU A 119 59.85 28.12 -14.77
C LEU A 119 58.55 27.38 -15.12
N VAL A 120 57.82 27.93 -16.10
CA VAL A 120 56.86 27.31 -17.05
C VAL A 120 55.94 26.17 -16.56
N ALA A 121 54.63 26.45 -16.43
CA ALA A 121 53.59 25.97 -17.36
C ALA A 121 52.20 26.51 -16.99
N ILE A 122 51.61 27.36 -17.84
CA ILE A 122 50.15 27.60 -17.83
C ILE A 122 49.55 26.60 -18.82
N VAL A 123 48.74 25.66 -18.35
CA VAL A 123 47.97 24.73 -19.19
C VAL A 123 46.48 24.97 -18.93
N PRO A 124 45.68 25.30 -19.94
CA PRO A 124 44.24 25.48 -19.77
C PRO A 124 43.55 24.11 -19.65
N SER A 125 42.75 23.92 -18.61
CA SER A 125 41.98 22.68 -18.38
C SER A 125 40.77 22.57 -19.32
N PHE A 126 41.02 22.35 -20.61
CA PHE A 126 39.99 22.06 -21.59
C PHE A 126 39.65 20.56 -21.63
N VAL A 127 38.39 20.25 -21.37
CA VAL A 127 37.65 19.06 -21.82
C VAL A 127 38.33 17.69 -21.56
N TRP A 128 37.94 17.06 -20.46
CA TRP A 128 37.55 15.64 -20.52
C TRP A 128 36.25 15.41 -19.73
N CYS A 129 35.16 15.96 -20.24
CA CYS A 129 33.83 15.52 -19.84
C CYS A 129 33.68 14.07 -20.32
N GLN A 130 33.70 13.11 -19.40
CA GLN A 130 33.40 11.72 -19.72
C GLN A 130 31.92 11.63 -20.12
N THR A 131 31.67 11.67 -21.42
CA THR A 131 30.39 11.26 -22.00
C THR A 131 30.11 9.84 -21.49
N ARG A 132 28.94 9.64 -20.87
CA ARG A 132 28.46 8.31 -20.49
C ARG A 132 28.59 7.40 -21.73
N PRO A 133 29.13 6.18 -21.59
CA PRO A 133 29.27 5.30 -22.75
C PRO A 133 27.90 5.11 -23.40
N ASN A 134 27.88 5.12 -24.74
CA ASN A 134 26.68 4.78 -25.50
C ASN A 134 26.17 3.40 -25.04
N LEU A 135 24.85 3.17 -25.09
CA LEU A 135 24.29 1.83 -24.90
C LEU A 135 25.02 0.86 -25.84
N ASP A 136 25.71 -0.13 -25.27
CA ASP A 136 26.36 -1.15 -26.09
C ASP A 136 25.26 -2.02 -26.70
N LEU A 137 25.08 -1.88 -28.02
CA LEU A 137 24.13 -2.64 -28.81
C LEU A 137 24.40 -4.16 -28.78
N ASN A 138 25.57 -4.60 -28.30
CA ASN A 138 25.86 -6.00 -28.05
C ASN A 138 25.32 -6.51 -26.71
N LEU A 139 25.07 -5.64 -25.71
CA LEU A 139 24.40 -6.05 -24.48
C LEU A 139 22.95 -6.51 -24.74
N LEU A 140 22.31 -5.93 -25.76
CA LEU A 140 20.97 -6.31 -26.23
C LEU A 140 20.94 -7.64 -27.01
N ARG A 141 22.10 -8.21 -27.40
CA ARG A 141 22.19 -9.47 -28.15
C ARG A 141 22.17 -10.73 -27.26
N GLY A 142 22.11 -10.56 -25.93
CA GLY A 142 22.05 -11.65 -24.96
C GLY A 142 20.87 -11.58 -23.99
N LEU A 143 19.90 -10.69 -24.22
CA LEU A 143 18.63 -10.70 -23.50
C LEU A 143 17.72 -11.76 -24.13
N ASP A 144 17.12 -12.62 -23.30
CA ASP A 144 16.00 -13.45 -23.74
C ASP A 144 14.88 -12.55 -24.30
N ASN A 145 14.20 -13.01 -25.35
CA ASN A 145 13.09 -12.25 -25.97
C ASN A 145 12.01 -11.88 -24.93
N HIS A 146 11.79 -12.72 -23.92
CA HIS A 146 10.91 -12.46 -22.77
C HIS A 146 11.26 -11.17 -21.99
N LEU A 147 12.53 -10.77 -21.92
CA LEU A 147 12.93 -9.51 -21.27
C LEU A 147 12.72 -8.29 -22.18
N LEU A 148 12.75 -8.46 -23.49
CA LEU A 148 12.43 -7.40 -24.46
C LEU A 148 10.92 -7.16 -24.54
N ASP A 149 10.12 -8.23 -24.54
CA ASP A 149 8.66 -8.16 -24.36
C ASP A 149 8.30 -7.56 -22.99
N GLY A 150 9.06 -7.91 -21.94
CA GLY A 150 8.91 -7.37 -20.58
C GLY A 150 8.78 -5.85 -20.50
N PHE A 151 9.56 -5.10 -21.30
CA PHE A 151 9.51 -3.63 -21.32
C PHE A 151 8.61 -3.03 -22.41
N THR A 152 7.94 -3.85 -23.22
CA THR A 152 7.09 -3.38 -24.31
C THR A 152 5.78 -2.79 -23.77
N LEU A 153 5.28 -1.72 -24.40
CA LEU A 153 4.04 -1.06 -24.01
C LEU A 153 2.86 -1.58 -24.83
N HIS A 154 1.95 -2.30 -24.17
CA HIS A 154 0.83 -2.98 -24.80
C HIS A 154 -0.49 -2.22 -24.62
N ASN A 155 -0.82 -1.36 -25.58
CA ASN A 155 -2.08 -0.60 -25.57
C ASN A 155 -3.29 -1.46 -25.98
N ILE A 156 -4.42 -1.31 -25.31
CA ILE A 156 -5.76 -1.85 -25.69
C ILE A 156 -6.86 -0.82 -25.42
N SER A 157 -8.03 -0.97 -26.06
CA SER A 157 -9.19 -0.06 -25.97
C SER A 157 -10.51 -0.84 -25.89
N ALA A 158 -11.50 -0.31 -25.15
CA ALA A 158 -12.86 -0.86 -25.17
C ALA A 158 -13.47 -0.81 -26.60
N PRO A 159 -14.34 -1.76 -27.00
CA PRO A 159 -14.88 -1.84 -28.37
C PRO A 159 -15.67 -0.62 -28.86
N ASP A 160 -16.20 0.19 -27.93
CA ASP A 160 -16.94 1.43 -28.17
C ASP A 160 -16.08 2.71 -28.00
N GLY A 161 -14.80 2.56 -27.64
CA GLY A 161 -13.93 3.68 -27.28
C GLY A 161 -14.37 4.41 -25.99
N SER A 162 -14.99 3.72 -25.03
CA SER A 162 -15.33 4.31 -23.73
C SER A 162 -14.08 4.61 -22.89
N ILE A 163 -13.13 3.66 -22.88
CA ILE A 163 -11.86 3.68 -22.12
C ILE A 163 -10.73 3.02 -22.92
N TYR A 164 -9.48 3.37 -22.62
CA TYR A 164 -8.29 2.70 -23.15
C TYR A 164 -7.19 2.63 -22.10
N ALA A 165 -6.31 1.63 -22.21
CA ALA A 165 -5.28 1.35 -21.22
C ALA A 165 -3.99 0.83 -21.86
N SER A 166 -2.89 0.96 -21.14
CA SER A 166 -1.57 0.47 -21.55
C SER A 166 -0.99 -0.42 -20.46
N PHE A 167 -0.40 -1.55 -20.86
CA PHE A 167 0.19 -2.54 -19.94
C PHE A 167 1.67 -2.81 -20.29
N VAL A 168 2.43 -3.34 -19.34
CA VAL A 168 3.86 -3.69 -19.45
C VAL A 168 4.07 -5.14 -19.01
N GLY A 169 5.04 -5.86 -19.58
CA GLY A 169 5.28 -7.27 -19.28
C GLY A 169 5.96 -7.53 -17.93
N ILE A 170 6.84 -6.64 -17.46
CA ILE A 170 7.28 -6.64 -16.05
C ILE A 170 6.05 -6.48 -15.16
N GLY A 171 5.88 -7.37 -14.17
CA GLY A 171 4.77 -7.35 -13.20
C GLY A 171 3.38 -7.52 -13.80
N ALA A 172 3.25 -7.82 -15.10
CA ALA A 172 2.02 -7.67 -15.88
C ALA A 172 1.33 -6.31 -15.64
N SER A 173 2.11 -5.23 -15.43
CA SER A 173 1.62 -4.02 -14.78
C SER A 173 0.71 -3.16 -15.66
N LEU A 174 -0.31 -2.55 -15.04
CA LEU A 174 -1.03 -1.42 -15.61
C LEU A 174 -0.14 -0.17 -15.60
N GLN A 175 0.05 0.45 -16.77
CA GLN A 175 0.90 1.64 -16.95
C GLN A 175 0.07 2.93 -17.05
N SER A 176 -1.08 2.88 -17.71
CA SER A 176 -2.03 3.98 -17.81
C SER A 176 -3.44 3.45 -18.07
N LEU A 177 -4.44 4.20 -17.59
CA LEU A 177 -5.85 3.89 -17.78
C LEU A 177 -6.61 5.20 -17.97
N PHE A 178 -7.09 5.42 -19.19
CA PHE A 178 -7.75 6.64 -19.61
C PHE A 178 -9.27 6.48 -19.59
N VAL A 179 -9.93 7.31 -18.78
CA VAL A 179 -11.39 7.39 -18.66
C VAL A 179 -11.88 8.82 -18.86
N LYS A 180 -13.16 9.03 -19.17
CA LYS A 180 -13.70 10.37 -19.47
C LYS A 180 -14.12 11.09 -18.19
N ASP A 181 -13.70 12.35 -18.04
CA ASP A 181 -14.22 13.26 -17.02
C ASP A 181 -15.64 13.77 -17.37
N ARG A 182 -16.25 14.55 -16.47
CA ARG A 182 -17.59 15.17 -16.67
C ARG A 182 -17.68 16.11 -17.88
N HIS A 183 -16.56 16.47 -18.50
CA HIS A 183 -16.48 17.29 -19.70
C HIS A 183 -16.17 16.45 -20.96
N GLY A 184 -16.19 15.11 -20.84
CA GLY A 184 -15.89 14.16 -21.91
C GLY A 184 -14.41 14.05 -22.26
N THR A 185 -13.52 14.69 -21.49
CA THR A 185 -12.07 14.68 -21.74
C THR A 185 -11.44 13.44 -21.12
N PHE A 186 -10.59 12.74 -21.87
CA PHE A 186 -9.86 11.58 -21.36
C PHE A 186 -8.79 11.99 -20.34
N ARG A 187 -8.77 11.27 -19.21
CA ARG A 187 -7.87 11.47 -18.07
C ARG A 187 -7.23 10.14 -17.69
N ASP A 188 -5.90 10.15 -17.57
CA ASP A 188 -5.13 9.02 -17.03
C ASP A 188 -5.30 9.02 -15.51
N ILE A 189 -5.97 8.00 -14.96
CA ILE A 189 -6.40 7.98 -13.56
C ILE A 189 -5.52 7.10 -12.64
N VAL A 190 -4.40 6.59 -13.16
CA VAL A 190 -3.48 5.72 -12.41
C VAL A 190 -2.05 6.21 -12.47
N LEU A 191 -1.28 6.01 -11.40
CA LEU A 191 0.16 6.33 -11.37
C LEU A 191 0.97 5.24 -12.09
N GLY A 192 2.20 5.58 -12.48
CA GLY A 192 3.07 4.69 -13.25
C GLY A 192 4.28 5.43 -13.81
N TYR A 193 5.01 4.79 -14.73
CA TYR A 193 6.19 5.39 -15.37
C TYR A 193 5.99 5.52 -16.90
N ASP A 194 6.43 6.64 -17.48
CA ASP A 194 6.54 6.79 -18.94
C ASP A 194 7.73 5.99 -19.52
N ASN A 195 8.79 5.79 -18.73
CA ASN A 195 9.88 4.89 -19.06
C ASN A 195 9.61 3.52 -18.46
N THR A 196 9.26 2.55 -19.30
CA THR A 196 8.92 1.19 -18.88
C THR A 196 10.07 0.45 -18.17
N SER A 197 11.33 0.87 -18.36
CA SER A 197 12.48 0.28 -17.64
C SER A 197 12.41 0.48 -16.12
N GLN A 198 11.66 1.49 -15.65
CA GLN A 198 11.53 1.78 -14.22
C GLN A 198 10.71 0.72 -13.48
N TYR A 199 9.84 -0.03 -14.17
CA TYR A 199 9.07 -1.13 -13.56
C TYR A 199 9.98 -2.26 -13.03
N LEU A 200 11.19 -2.45 -13.60
CA LEU A 200 12.19 -3.38 -13.06
C LEU A 200 13.23 -2.69 -12.18
N HIS A 201 13.65 -1.47 -12.56
CA HIS A 201 14.88 -0.85 -12.07
C HIS A 201 14.71 0.32 -11.08
N HIS A 202 13.48 0.77 -10.79
CA HIS A 202 13.31 1.87 -9.84
C HIS A 202 13.68 1.42 -8.41
N PRO A 203 14.64 2.06 -7.73
CA PRO A 203 15.22 1.53 -6.50
C PRO A 203 14.23 1.45 -5.33
N TYR A 204 13.29 2.39 -5.24
CA TYR A 204 12.23 2.36 -4.22
C TYR A 204 11.12 1.33 -4.51
N ASN A 205 10.96 0.90 -5.77
CA ASN A 205 9.85 0.05 -6.25
C ASN A 205 8.48 0.25 -5.55
N PRO A 206 7.73 1.31 -5.90
CA PRO A 206 6.35 1.47 -5.45
C PRO A 206 5.37 0.50 -6.13
N ARG A 207 5.80 -0.47 -6.94
CA ARG A 207 4.92 -1.51 -7.55
C ARG A 207 3.75 -0.98 -8.40
N PHE A 208 3.86 0.24 -8.93
CA PHE A 208 2.75 0.95 -9.60
C PHE A 208 1.98 0.09 -10.61
N GLY A 209 0.76 -0.33 -10.26
CA GLY A 209 -0.12 -1.10 -11.15
C GLY A 209 0.32 -2.54 -11.41
N SER A 210 1.39 -3.02 -10.77
CA SER A 210 1.90 -4.39 -10.89
C SER A 210 1.00 -5.41 -10.19
N ILE A 211 1.07 -6.66 -10.64
CA ILE A 211 0.53 -7.80 -9.89
C ILE A 211 1.52 -8.20 -8.81
N VAL A 212 1.06 -8.22 -7.56
CA VAL A 212 1.82 -8.66 -6.39
C VAL A 212 1.52 -10.12 -6.07
N GLY A 213 2.57 -10.87 -5.74
CA GLY A 213 2.52 -12.32 -5.58
C GLY A 213 3.92 -12.92 -5.35
N ARG A 214 4.05 -14.18 -4.95
CA ARG A 214 2.99 -15.22 -4.80
C ARG A 214 1.99 -14.95 -3.68
N TYR A 215 2.37 -14.13 -2.70
CA TYR A 215 1.51 -13.70 -1.60
C TYR A 215 1.55 -12.16 -1.45
N ALA A 216 0.41 -11.50 -1.62
CA ALA A 216 0.24 -10.06 -1.47
C ALA A 216 0.31 -9.62 0.00
N ASN A 217 0.62 -8.34 0.23
CA ASN A 217 0.81 -7.77 1.56
C ASN A 217 1.82 -8.60 2.40
N ARG A 218 1.65 -8.66 3.74
CA ARG A 218 2.67 -9.15 4.67
C ARG A 218 2.49 -10.63 5.07
N ILE A 219 3.62 -11.32 5.28
CA ILE A 219 3.75 -12.60 5.99
C ILE A 219 4.62 -12.38 7.23
N LYS A 220 4.06 -12.71 8.40
CA LYS A 220 4.67 -12.55 9.72
C LYS A 220 5.89 -13.45 9.91
N ASN A 221 6.97 -12.88 10.45
CA ASN A 221 8.26 -13.55 10.67
C ASN A 221 8.84 -14.21 9.39
N SER A 222 8.37 -13.81 8.21
CA SER A 222 8.73 -14.42 6.92
C SER A 222 8.57 -15.95 6.91
N SER A 223 7.50 -16.45 7.55
CA SER A 223 7.31 -17.89 7.73
C SER A 223 5.84 -18.29 7.88
N PHE A 224 5.54 -19.55 7.58
CA PHE A 224 4.20 -20.13 7.71
C PHE A 224 4.26 -21.66 7.82
N VAL A 225 3.13 -22.29 8.15
CA VAL A 225 2.98 -23.75 8.23
C VAL A 225 1.86 -24.19 7.30
N ILE A 226 2.06 -25.30 6.55
CA ILE A 226 1.02 -25.86 5.69
C ILE A 226 0.16 -26.86 6.50
N PRO A 227 -1.19 -26.78 6.45
CA PRO A 227 -2.06 -27.78 7.07
C PRO A 227 -1.74 -29.20 6.61
N GLY A 228 -1.72 -30.16 7.54
CA GLY A 228 -1.22 -31.52 7.30
C GLY A 228 0.31 -31.68 7.44
N HIS A 229 1.07 -30.59 7.48
CA HIS A 229 2.51 -30.58 7.77
C HIS A 229 2.87 -29.72 9.01
N PRO A 230 2.19 -29.89 10.17
CA PRO A 230 2.33 -29.00 11.33
C PRO A 230 3.75 -28.91 11.90
N ASN A 231 4.58 -29.93 11.68
CA ASN A 231 5.96 -29.99 12.17
C ASN A 231 6.98 -29.37 11.17
N ARG A 232 6.52 -28.79 10.05
CA ARG A 232 7.38 -28.15 9.04
C ARG A 232 7.03 -26.66 8.91
N LEU A 233 7.88 -25.83 9.49
CA LEU A 233 7.91 -24.40 9.20
C LEU A 233 8.52 -24.19 7.80
N PHE A 234 7.87 -23.35 6.99
CA PHE A 234 8.40 -22.86 5.72
C PHE A 234 8.85 -21.40 5.92
N HIS A 235 9.88 -20.98 5.17
CA HIS A 235 10.44 -19.64 5.25
C HIS A 235 10.46 -18.99 3.87
N THR A 236 10.02 -17.75 3.79
CA THR A 236 10.01 -16.90 2.58
C THR A 236 11.11 -15.85 2.66
N THR A 237 11.49 -15.25 1.52
CA THR A 237 12.51 -14.19 1.50
C THR A 237 12.04 -12.95 2.27
N PRO A 238 12.69 -12.55 3.38
CA PRO A 238 12.38 -11.30 4.05
C PRO A 238 12.83 -10.11 3.21
N ASN A 239 12.00 -9.07 3.11
CA ASN A 239 12.30 -7.84 2.38
C ASN A 239 11.79 -6.56 3.08
N GLU A 240 11.15 -6.67 4.24
CA GLU A 240 10.55 -5.56 4.99
C GLU A 240 11.02 -5.53 6.45
N HIS A 241 10.83 -4.39 7.13
CA HIS A 241 11.02 -4.23 8.58
C HIS A 241 12.36 -4.78 9.12
N GLY A 242 13.46 -4.46 8.44
CA GLY A 242 14.81 -4.87 8.84
C GLY A 242 15.11 -6.37 8.65
N GLY A 243 14.28 -7.07 7.87
CA GLY A 243 14.41 -8.52 7.63
C GLY A 243 13.45 -9.37 8.46
N LEU A 244 12.50 -8.77 9.19
CA LEU A 244 11.51 -9.50 9.98
C LEU A 244 10.44 -10.16 9.11
N ASN A 245 9.92 -9.44 8.10
CA ASN A 245 8.72 -9.84 7.36
C ASN A 245 8.95 -9.92 5.85
N THR A 246 8.16 -10.75 5.20
CA THR A 246 8.03 -10.80 3.74
C THR A 246 6.83 -9.96 3.33
N LEU A 247 7.01 -9.06 2.38
CA LEU A 247 6.02 -8.16 1.81
C LEU A 247 5.89 -8.42 0.30
N HIS A 248 4.66 -8.57 -0.20
CA HIS A 248 4.31 -8.77 -1.62
C HIS A 248 5.10 -9.91 -2.33
N GLY A 249 5.49 -10.95 -1.58
CA GLY A 249 6.14 -12.15 -2.11
C GLY A 249 7.67 -12.11 -2.19
N GLY A 250 8.33 -11.11 -1.59
CA GLY A 250 9.81 -11.05 -1.47
C GLY A 250 10.46 -10.03 -2.40
N ASP A 251 11.75 -10.21 -2.72
CA ASP A 251 12.47 -9.38 -3.69
C ASP A 251 13.37 -10.22 -4.62
N PRO A 252 13.12 -10.23 -5.95
CA PRO A 252 11.92 -9.71 -6.61
C PRO A 252 10.68 -10.58 -6.34
N GLY A 253 9.63 -9.96 -5.80
CA GLY A 253 8.27 -10.47 -5.89
C GLY A 253 7.78 -10.48 -7.35
N TRP A 254 6.56 -10.98 -7.59
CA TRP A 254 6.00 -11.02 -8.95
C TRP A 254 5.94 -9.64 -9.61
N ASP A 255 5.82 -8.57 -8.82
CA ASP A 255 5.71 -7.18 -9.29
C ASP A 255 6.91 -6.67 -10.10
N ARG A 256 8.07 -7.32 -9.98
CA ARG A 256 9.32 -7.03 -10.72
C ARG A 256 9.75 -8.16 -11.66
N ARG A 257 8.93 -9.19 -11.89
CA ARG A 257 9.28 -10.32 -12.77
C ARG A 257 8.73 -10.16 -14.18
N PRO A 258 9.45 -10.59 -15.24
CA PRO A 258 8.93 -10.58 -16.59
C PRO A 258 7.86 -11.65 -16.77
N PHE A 259 6.63 -11.24 -17.08
CA PHE A 259 5.59 -12.13 -17.57
C PHE A 259 5.69 -12.24 -19.10
N THR A 260 5.34 -13.41 -19.64
CA THR A 260 5.21 -13.62 -21.10
C THR A 260 3.82 -13.18 -21.56
N VAL A 261 3.70 -12.53 -22.71
CA VAL A 261 2.40 -12.17 -23.31
C VAL A 261 1.84 -13.37 -24.08
N ASP A 262 0.81 -14.04 -23.54
CA ASP A 262 0.23 -15.22 -24.20
C ASP A 262 -0.61 -14.86 -25.42
N ALA A 263 -1.39 -13.77 -25.29
CA ALA A 263 -2.41 -13.39 -26.25
C ALA A 263 -2.76 -11.90 -26.11
N LYS A 264 -3.04 -11.25 -27.25
CA LYS A 264 -3.51 -9.87 -27.31
C LYS A 264 -4.46 -9.66 -28.50
N ASN A 265 -5.49 -8.85 -28.31
CA ASN A 265 -6.27 -8.27 -29.40
C ASN A 265 -6.53 -6.76 -29.13
N SER A 266 -7.57 -6.16 -29.74
CA SER A 266 -7.88 -4.74 -29.56
C SER A 266 -8.37 -4.36 -28.16
N SER A 267 -9.03 -5.27 -27.43
CA SER A 267 -9.66 -4.99 -26.13
C SER A 267 -9.33 -5.99 -25.01
N TYR A 268 -8.40 -6.92 -25.26
CA TYR A 268 -7.94 -7.93 -24.31
C TYR A 268 -6.42 -8.15 -24.43
N ILE A 269 -5.78 -8.43 -23.30
CA ILE A 269 -4.42 -8.98 -23.21
C ILE A 269 -4.34 -9.98 -22.06
N SER A 270 -3.50 -11.01 -22.19
CA SER A 270 -3.13 -11.86 -21.07
C SER A 270 -1.63 -12.13 -20.98
N PHE A 271 -1.21 -12.37 -19.75
CA PHE A 271 0.17 -12.54 -19.33
C PHE A 271 0.31 -13.82 -18.50
N SER A 272 1.41 -14.56 -18.65
CA SER A 272 1.73 -15.72 -17.82
C SER A 272 3.11 -15.63 -17.16
N LEU A 273 3.24 -16.28 -16.00
CA LEU A 273 4.50 -16.46 -15.29
C LEU A 273 4.54 -17.89 -14.72
N VAL A 274 5.69 -18.54 -14.87
CA VAL A 274 6.02 -19.76 -14.13
C VAL A 274 6.88 -19.39 -12.94
N ASP A 275 6.38 -19.69 -11.75
CA ASP A 275 6.98 -19.40 -10.48
C ASP A 275 7.41 -20.70 -9.80
N LYS A 276 8.72 -20.95 -9.72
CA LYS A 276 9.28 -22.29 -9.46
C LYS A 276 9.13 -22.73 -8.00
N ASP A 277 9.31 -24.03 -7.77
CA ASP A 277 9.49 -24.56 -6.41
C ASP A 277 10.75 -23.96 -5.77
N GLY A 278 10.61 -23.47 -4.53
CA GLY A 278 11.66 -22.78 -3.78
C GLY A 278 11.87 -21.31 -4.14
N GLU A 279 11.20 -20.78 -5.17
CA GLU A 279 11.35 -19.37 -5.59
C GLU A 279 10.80 -18.43 -4.51
N GLN A 280 11.62 -17.45 -4.11
CA GLN A 280 11.41 -16.61 -2.91
C GLN A 280 11.07 -17.41 -1.61
N GLY A 281 11.48 -18.68 -1.54
CA GLY A 281 11.20 -19.60 -0.43
C GLY A 281 9.83 -20.30 -0.46
N PHE A 282 8.97 -19.98 -1.42
CA PHE A 282 7.66 -20.63 -1.54
C PHE A 282 7.79 -22.06 -2.10
N PRO A 283 7.17 -23.08 -1.46
CA PRO A 283 7.21 -24.46 -1.94
C PRO A 283 6.29 -24.65 -3.15
N SER A 284 6.54 -25.69 -3.93
CA SER A 284 5.79 -26.06 -5.15
C SER A 284 5.93 -25.04 -6.30
N GLU A 285 5.84 -25.52 -7.54
CA GLU A 285 5.79 -24.65 -8.72
C GLU A 285 4.34 -24.18 -8.96
N VAL A 286 4.19 -22.90 -9.30
CA VAL A 286 2.93 -22.24 -9.65
C VAL A 286 3.02 -21.70 -11.07
N THR A 287 2.10 -22.12 -11.94
CA THR A 287 1.84 -21.40 -13.19
C THR A 287 0.68 -20.44 -12.97
N THR A 288 0.89 -19.16 -13.21
CA THR A 288 -0.15 -18.11 -13.12
C THR A 288 -0.48 -17.54 -14.50
N LYS A 289 -1.74 -17.10 -14.66
CA LYS A 289 -2.23 -16.34 -15.81
C LYS A 289 -3.03 -15.14 -15.33
N ILE A 290 -2.66 -13.95 -15.81
CA ILE A 290 -3.33 -12.67 -15.59
C ILE A 290 -4.04 -12.28 -16.88
N GLU A 291 -5.31 -11.90 -16.80
CA GLU A 291 -6.15 -11.54 -17.94
C GLU A 291 -6.79 -10.17 -17.73
N TYR A 292 -6.53 -9.23 -18.64
CA TYR A 292 -7.13 -7.90 -18.64
C TYR A 292 -8.03 -7.73 -19.86
N GLN A 293 -9.25 -7.23 -19.63
CA GLN A 293 -10.21 -6.96 -20.70
C GLN A 293 -10.89 -5.61 -20.49
N LEU A 294 -10.94 -4.81 -21.55
CA LEU A 294 -11.74 -3.59 -21.61
C LEU A 294 -13.06 -3.89 -22.31
N LEU A 295 -14.17 -3.59 -21.63
CA LEU A 295 -15.53 -3.80 -22.09
C LEU A 295 -16.20 -2.44 -22.35
N SER A 296 -17.17 -2.44 -23.26
CA SER A 296 -17.99 -1.27 -23.57
C SER A 296 -18.73 -0.75 -22.34
N GLY A 297 -19.07 0.55 -22.34
CA GLY A 297 -19.68 1.21 -21.19
C GLY A 297 -18.71 1.47 -20.04
N GLY A 298 -17.41 1.53 -20.32
CA GLY A 298 -16.39 2.01 -19.37
C GLY A 298 -16.01 1.00 -18.29
N LYS A 299 -15.88 -0.29 -18.61
CA LYS A 299 -15.56 -1.33 -17.61
C LYS A 299 -14.22 -2.01 -17.90
N TRP A 300 -13.33 -2.04 -16.92
CA TRP A 300 -12.09 -2.83 -16.94
C TRP A 300 -12.30 -4.08 -16.10
N LYS A 301 -12.21 -5.26 -16.72
CA LYS A 301 -12.21 -6.55 -16.03
C LYS A 301 -10.77 -7.04 -15.89
N THR A 302 -10.45 -7.53 -14.70
CA THR A 302 -9.22 -8.26 -14.39
C THR A 302 -9.59 -9.63 -13.83
N LYS A 303 -8.98 -10.68 -14.37
CA LYS A 303 -9.01 -12.03 -13.80
C LYS A 303 -7.59 -12.52 -13.59
N MET A 304 -7.33 -13.18 -12.46
CA MET A 304 -6.08 -13.89 -12.21
C MET A 304 -6.41 -15.35 -11.88
N THR A 305 -5.61 -16.27 -12.39
CA THR A 305 -5.72 -17.69 -12.07
C THR A 305 -4.35 -18.27 -11.84
N ALA A 306 -4.22 -19.19 -10.88
CA ALA A 306 -2.97 -19.90 -10.67
C ALA A 306 -3.20 -21.37 -10.35
N LYS A 307 -2.30 -22.22 -10.82
CA LYS A 307 -2.29 -23.66 -10.56
C LYS A 307 -0.93 -24.05 -10.00
N ALA A 308 -0.94 -24.74 -8.86
CA ALA A 308 0.25 -25.25 -8.21
C ALA A 308 0.41 -26.75 -8.46
N ASN A 309 1.65 -27.24 -8.61
CA ASN A 309 1.94 -28.67 -8.74
C ASN A 309 1.97 -29.42 -7.39
N GLY A 310 1.83 -28.69 -6.28
CA GLY A 310 1.76 -29.18 -4.91
C GLY A 310 1.25 -28.09 -3.96
N PRO A 311 1.15 -28.36 -2.64
CA PRO A 311 0.68 -27.38 -1.66
C PRO A 311 1.56 -26.11 -1.59
N THR A 312 0.94 -24.94 -1.71
CA THR A 312 1.58 -23.62 -1.55
C THR A 312 0.55 -22.56 -1.16
N PRO A 313 0.91 -21.54 -0.34
CA PRO A 313 0.06 -20.36 -0.22
C PRO A 313 0.03 -19.59 -1.54
N ILE A 314 -1.13 -19.01 -1.87
CA ILE A 314 -1.30 -18.06 -2.98
C ILE A 314 -2.29 -16.98 -2.56
N MET A 315 -1.91 -15.72 -2.68
CA MET A 315 -2.82 -14.58 -2.56
C MET A 315 -2.32 -13.48 -3.48
N LEU A 316 -3.11 -13.11 -4.49
CA LEU A 316 -2.72 -12.13 -5.50
C LEU A 316 -3.50 -10.83 -5.34
N SER A 317 -2.94 -9.75 -5.86
CA SER A 317 -3.61 -8.45 -5.98
C SER A 317 -3.00 -7.63 -7.12
N SER A 318 -3.74 -6.60 -7.55
CA SER A 318 -3.24 -5.57 -8.47
C SER A 318 -2.97 -4.30 -7.67
N HIS A 319 -1.70 -3.90 -7.59
CA HIS A 319 -1.24 -2.77 -6.80
C HIS A 319 -1.47 -1.44 -7.54
N ALA A 320 -2.67 -1.23 -8.07
CA ALA A 320 -3.07 -0.06 -8.82
C ALA A 320 -3.24 1.16 -7.90
N TYR A 321 -2.54 2.24 -8.25
CA TYR A 321 -2.54 3.51 -7.52
C TYR A 321 -3.40 4.53 -8.25
N TRP A 322 -4.49 4.95 -7.61
CA TRP A 322 -5.56 5.73 -8.22
C TRP A 322 -5.45 7.21 -7.86
N ASN A 323 -5.62 8.07 -8.86
CA ASN A 323 -6.02 9.45 -8.69
C ASN A 323 -7.08 9.79 -9.77
N LEU A 324 -8.36 9.65 -9.40
CA LEU A 324 -9.50 9.93 -10.29
C LEU A 324 -9.63 11.41 -10.71
N ASP A 325 -8.79 12.31 -10.18
CA ASP A 325 -8.73 13.70 -10.60
C ASP A 325 -7.60 13.98 -11.61
N ALA A 326 -6.76 12.98 -11.88
CA ALA A 326 -5.66 13.00 -12.84
C ALA A 326 -4.74 14.22 -12.74
N TYR A 327 -4.57 14.74 -11.51
CA TYR A 327 -3.78 15.94 -11.20
C TYR A 327 -4.25 17.22 -11.91
N VAL A 328 -5.51 17.27 -12.38
CA VAL A 328 -6.12 18.43 -13.06
C VAL A 328 -6.54 19.53 -12.06
N SER A 329 -6.84 19.15 -10.82
CA SER A 329 -6.78 20.08 -9.69
C SER A 329 -5.43 19.99 -8.99
N CYS A 330 -5.12 20.98 -8.16
CA CYS A 330 -4.03 20.87 -7.18
C CYS A 330 -4.37 19.96 -5.99
N GLY A 331 -5.43 19.17 -6.05
CA GLY A 331 -5.92 18.32 -4.98
C GLY A 331 -5.17 17.00 -4.85
N SER A 332 -4.72 16.71 -3.63
CA SER A 332 -4.40 15.37 -3.13
C SER A 332 -5.56 14.39 -3.38
N ALA A 333 -5.25 13.10 -3.58
CA ALA A 333 -6.28 12.07 -3.74
C ALA A 333 -7.03 11.78 -2.42
N SER A 334 -6.56 12.31 -1.28
CA SER A 334 -7.35 12.37 -0.05
C SER A 334 -8.64 13.20 -0.21
N LYS A 335 -8.73 14.11 -1.19
CA LYS A 335 -9.95 14.87 -1.51
C LYS A 335 -11.01 14.08 -2.30
N HIS A 336 -10.76 12.79 -2.54
CA HIS A 336 -11.73 11.89 -3.11
C HIS A 336 -12.68 11.39 -2.02
N TYR A 337 -13.91 11.11 -2.42
CA TYR A 337 -14.90 10.47 -1.57
C TYR A 337 -14.82 8.96 -1.77
N LEU A 338 -14.85 8.21 -0.67
CA LEU A 338 -14.89 6.76 -0.64
C LEU A 338 -16.18 6.29 0.04
N GLN A 339 -16.79 5.24 -0.52
CA GLN A 339 -17.79 4.42 0.12
C GLN A 339 -17.38 2.94 -0.05
N LEU A 340 -17.46 2.15 1.02
CA LEU A 340 -16.89 0.82 1.11
C LEU A 340 -17.76 -0.09 1.99
N ASN A 341 -18.27 -1.18 1.42
CA ASN A 341 -19.16 -2.14 2.09
C ASN A 341 -18.36 -3.20 2.89
N ALA A 342 -17.41 -2.72 3.71
CA ALA A 342 -16.55 -3.54 4.57
C ALA A 342 -16.79 -3.16 6.05
N PRO A 343 -17.60 -3.92 6.81
CA PRO A 343 -17.98 -3.55 8.18
C PRO A 343 -16.89 -3.81 9.23
N GLN A 344 -15.80 -4.51 8.86
CA GLN A 344 -14.68 -4.85 9.74
C GLN A 344 -13.35 -4.54 9.07
N TYR A 345 -12.29 -4.43 9.88
CA TYR A 345 -10.90 -4.35 9.45
C TYR A 345 -10.03 -5.31 10.25
N ILE A 346 -8.91 -5.74 9.68
CA ILE A 346 -7.90 -6.54 10.36
C ILE A 346 -7.07 -5.61 11.23
N ALA A 347 -7.06 -5.84 12.54
CA ALA A 347 -6.20 -5.09 13.44
C ALA A 347 -4.75 -5.55 13.30
N THR A 348 -3.83 -4.59 13.35
CA THR A 348 -2.38 -4.81 13.20
C THR A 348 -1.60 -4.22 14.36
N ASP A 349 -0.37 -4.71 14.55
CA ASP A 349 0.61 -4.06 15.41
C ASP A 349 1.24 -2.81 14.76
N SER A 350 2.23 -2.22 15.44
CA SER A 350 2.91 -0.99 15.03
C SER A 350 3.83 -1.13 13.82
N ILE A 351 4.08 -2.35 13.34
CA ILE A 351 4.78 -2.67 12.08
C ILE A 351 3.82 -3.31 11.05
N LEU A 352 2.52 -3.06 11.22
CA LEU A 352 1.44 -3.44 10.30
C LEU A 352 1.28 -4.95 10.09
N ILE A 353 1.69 -5.75 11.08
CA ILE A 353 1.47 -7.19 11.09
C ILE A 353 0.17 -7.51 11.83
N PRO A 354 -0.72 -8.37 11.27
CA PRO A 354 -1.98 -8.74 11.91
C PRO A 354 -1.85 -9.32 13.33
N THR A 355 -2.83 -8.99 14.16
CA THR A 355 -2.98 -9.51 15.54
C THR A 355 -3.87 -10.74 15.63
N GLY A 356 -4.66 -11.02 14.59
CA GLY A 356 -5.75 -12.02 14.57
C GLY A 356 -7.14 -11.43 14.84
N GLU A 357 -7.23 -10.18 15.31
CA GLU A 357 -8.51 -9.55 15.61
C GLU A 357 -9.16 -8.90 14.38
N LEU A 358 -10.47 -9.15 14.18
CA LEU A 358 -11.31 -8.51 13.16
C LEU A 358 -12.21 -7.46 13.80
N GLN A 359 -11.71 -6.24 13.93
CA GLN A 359 -12.38 -5.13 14.63
C GLN A 359 -13.43 -4.44 13.75
N PRO A 360 -14.54 -3.92 14.31
CA PRO A 360 -15.56 -3.22 13.53
C PRO A 360 -15.06 -1.84 13.08
N VAL A 361 -15.36 -1.42 11.85
CA VAL A 361 -15.00 -0.07 11.38
C VAL A 361 -15.80 1.04 12.06
N LYS A 362 -16.97 0.70 12.61
CA LYS A 362 -17.94 1.66 13.15
C LYS A 362 -17.34 2.50 14.28
N ASN A 363 -17.55 3.82 14.20
CA ASN A 363 -16.97 4.83 15.12
C ASN A 363 -15.44 4.97 15.05
N THR A 364 -14.78 4.41 14.03
CA THR A 364 -13.33 4.60 13.77
C THR A 364 -13.11 5.49 12.54
N PRO A 365 -11.88 5.98 12.28
CA PRO A 365 -11.58 6.70 11.04
C PRO A 365 -11.89 5.88 9.77
N LEU A 366 -11.80 4.54 9.87
CA LEU A 366 -12.03 3.57 8.79
C LEU A 366 -13.52 3.38 8.41
N ASP A 367 -14.46 4.05 9.07
CA ASP A 367 -15.90 3.92 8.76
C ASP A 367 -16.29 4.60 7.43
N PHE A 368 -15.95 3.94 6.33
CA PHE A 368 -16.34 4.31 4.97
C PHE A 368 -17.66 3.66 4.53
N THR A 369 -18.47 3.13 5.46
CA THR A 369 -19.77 2.51 5.12
C THR A 369 -20.75 3.52 4.52
N GLN A 370 -20.56 4.81 4.81
CA GLN A 370 -21.22 5.94 4.18
C GLN A 370 -20.22 6.79 3.38
N PRO A 371 -20.67 7.44 2.28
CA PRO A 371 -19.88 8.40 1.49
C PRO A 371 -19.09 9.40 2.35
N THR A 372 -17.75 9.27 2.36
CA THR A 372 -16.86 10.07 3.22
C THR A 372 -15.65 10.56 2.43
N GLU A 373 -15.31 11.85 2.52
CA GLU A 373 -14.06 12.41 2.01
C GLU A 373 -12.87 11.84 2.80
N ILE A 374 -11.90 11.22 2.13
CA ILE A 374 -10.81 10.47 2.79
C ILE A 374 -9.99 11.36 3.74
N ASP A 375 -9.77 12.62 3.35
CA ASP A 375 -9.08 13.65 4.13
C ASP A 375 -9.81 14.06 5.42
N SER A 376 -11.15 13.94 5.46
CA SER A 376 -11.99 14.51 6.53
C SER A 376 -11.74 13.92 7.92
N ARG A 377 -11.12 12.74 7.99
CA ARG A 377 -10.71 12.08 9.24
C ARG A 377 -9.21 11.84 9.33
N LEU A 378 -8.40 12.38 8.43
CA LEU A 378 -6.97 12.08 8.33
C LEU A 378 -6.21 12.33 9.65
N ASN A 379 -6.51 13.43 10.35
CA ASN A 379 -5.92 13.76 11.66
C ASN A 379 -6.26 12.75 12.79
N GLN A 380 -7.20 11.82 12.57
CA GLN A 380 -7.59 10.77 13.51
C GLN A 380 -6.88 9.43 13.23
N THR A 381 -6.12 9.33 12.13
CA THR A 381 -5.51 8.08 11.64
C THR A 381 -4.10 7.80 12.18
N VAL A 382 -3.66 8.52 13.22
CA VAL A 382 -2.32 8.37 13.80
C VAL A 382 -2.09 6.93 14.25
N GLY A 383 -1.09 6.27 13.67
CA GLY A 383 -0.76 4.86 13.90
C GLY A 383 -1.44 3.85 12.97
N LEU A 384 -2.48 4.23 12.21
CA LEU A 384 -3.19 3.30 11.32
C LEU A 384 -2.34 2.84 10.12
N CYS A 385 -1.35 3.64 9.71
CA CYS A 385 -0.35 3.27 8.71
C CYS A 385 1.04 2.97 9.32
N GLY A 386 1.06 2.46 10.57
CA GLY A 386 2.28 2.08 11.29
C GLY A 386 2.77 3.15 12.26
N GLN A 387 3.80 2.83 13.04
CA GLN A 387 4.28 3.65 14.15
C GLN A 387 4.59 5.11 13.75
N GLY A 388 3.82 6.05 14.30
CA GLY A 388 3.99 7.49 14.04
C GLY A 388 3.49 7.97 12.67
N CYS A 389 2.99 7.08 11.81
CA CYS A 389 2.42 7.45 10.52
C CYS A 389 1.01 8.05 10.67
N THR A 390 0.64 8.95 9.76
CA THR A 390 -0.73 9.50 9.62
C THR A 390 -1.20 9.31 8.19
N GLY A 391 -2.32 8.61 8.02
CA GLY A 391 -2.84 8.07 6.77
C GLY A 391 -3.41 6.66 6.97
N TYR A 392 -3.71 5.98 5.88
CA TYR A 392 -4.32 4.65 5.88
C TYR A 392 -3.33 3.64 5.25
N ASP A 393 -3.14 2.48 5.87
CA ASP A 393 -2.54 1.27 5.27
C ASP A 393 -3.21 0.02 5.87
N ASN A 394 -4.51 -0.15 5.58
CA ASN A 394 -5.37 -1.05 6.35
C ASN A 394 -6.12 -2.03 5.45
N ALA A 395 -6.16 -3.30 5.87
CA ALA A 395 -6.97 -4.33 5.25
C ALA A 395 -8.39 -4.32 5.84
N LEU A 396 -9.40 -4.07 5.00
CA LEU A 396 -10.81 -4.12 5.38
C LEU A 396 -11.48 -5.39 4.85
N VAL A 397 -12.38 -5.96 5.63
CA VAL A 397 -13.04 -7.25 5.35
C VAL A 397 -14.45 -7.00 4.81
N TYR A 398 -14.72 -7.52 3.62
CA TYR A 398 -16.05 -7.41 3.01
C TYR A 398 -17.08 -8.28 3.72
N GLN A 399 -18.35 -7.85 3.69
CA GLN A 399 -19.45 -8.68 4.17
C GLN A 399 -19.50 -10.02 3.40
N SER A 400 -19.56 -11.13 4.12
CA SER A 400 -19.39 -12.48 3.57
C SER A 400 -20.61 -13.01 2.81
N ASN A 401 -21.82 -12.57 3.15
CA ASN A 401 -23.08 -12.94 2.48
C ASN A 401 -23.60 -11.85 1.52
N ARG A 402 -22.69 -11.07 0.92
CA ARG A 402 -23.00 -10.01 -0.04
C ARG A 402 -23.43 -10.56 -1.43
N PRO A 403 -24.15 -9.79 -2.24
CA PRO A 403 -24.27 -10.06 -3.68
C PRO A 403 -22.92 -9.94 -4.38
N MET A 404 -22.63 -10.85 -5.30
CA MET A 404 -21.34 -10.93 -6.01
C MET A 404 -21.34 -10.20 -7.37
N ASP A 405 -22.50 -9.71 -7.78
CA ASP A 405 -22.78 -8.95 -9.00
C ASP A 405 -22.92 -7.44 -8.76
N GLN A 406 -22.82 -6.99 -7.50
CA GLN A 406 -23.03 -5.61 -7.09
C GLN A 406 -21.72 -4.96 -6.60
N PRO A 407 -21.54 -3.63 -6.76
CA PRO A 407 -20.34 -2.95 -6.29
C PRO A 407 -20.15 -3.05 -4.77
N VAL A 408 -18.97 -3.51 -4.36
CA VAL A 408 -18.54 -3.59 -2.96
C VAL A 408 -17.92 -2.28 -2.47
N MET A 409 -17.52 -1.40 -3.39
CA MET A 409 -17.03 -0.06 -3.10
C MET A 409 -17.30 0.92 -4.24
N SER A 410 -17.17 2.20 -3.93
CA SER A 410 -17.15 3.32 -4.88
C SER A 410 -16.20 4.41 -4.42
N MET A 411 -15.37 4.94 -5.32
CA MET A 411 -14.55 6.14 -5.07
C MET A 411 -14.79 7.16 -6.18
N TRP A 412 -14.84 8.46 -5.87
CA TRP A 412 -14.99 9.51 -6.88
C TRP A 412 -14.27 10.81 -6.53
N SER A 413 -13.87 11.56 -7.55
CA SER A 413 -13.45 12.96 -7.39
C SER A 413 -14.66 13.90 -7.54
N PRO A 414 -14.90 14.83 -6.60
CA PRO A 414 -15.90 15.88 -6.75
C PRO A 414 -15.51 16.94 -7.79
N HIS A 415 -14.27 16.96 -8.29
CA HIS A 415 -13.76 17.94 -9.26
C HIS A 415 -13.84 17.41 -10.70
N SER A 416 -13.08 16.38 -11.10
CA SER A 416 -13.23 15.73 -12.41
C SER A 416 -14.62 15.13 -12.61
N GLY A 417 -15.27 14.69 -11.52
CA GLY A 417 -16.52 13.95 -11.55
C GLY A 417 -16.37 12.48 -11.91
N ILE A 418 -15.15 11.99 -12.11
CA ILE A 418 -14.90 10.56 -12.38
C ILE A 418 -15.24 9.76 -11.13
N LYS A 419 -16.11 8.76 -11.29
CA LYS A 419 -16.42 7.73 -10.32
C LYS A 419 -15.88 6.39 -10.80
N MET A 420 -15.29 5.64 -9.88
CA MET A 420 -14.95 4.23 -10.02
C MET A 420 -15.79 3.41 -9.04
N SER A 421 -16.47 2.37 -9.53
CA SER A 421 -17.15 1.36 -8.71
C SER A 421 -16.47 0.01 -8.91
N VAL A 422 -16.34 -0.81 -7.87
CA VAL A 422 -15.64 -2.11 -7.98
C VAL A 422 -16.55 -3.26 -7.56
N ILE A 423 -16.66 -4.27 -8.42
CA ILE A 423 -17.30 -5.57 -8.17
C ILE A 423 -16.16 -6.61 -8.08
N THR A 424 -16.20 -7.54 -7.12
CA THR A 424 -15.10 -8.50 -6.91
C THR A 424 -15.55 -9.77 -6.18
N ASP A 425 -14.82 -10.87 -6.37
CA ASP A 425 -14.96 -12.10 -5.60
C ASP A 425 -14.13 -12.14 -4.29
N GLN A 426 -13.21 -11.19 -4.09
CA GLN A 426 -12.24 -11.20 -2.99
C GLN A 426 -12.86 -11.01 -1.60
N LEU A 427 -12.14 -11.45 -0.55
CA LEU A 427 -12.63 -11.42 0.84
C LEU A 427 -12.42 -10.06 1.52
N GLY A 428 -11.43 -9.28 1.08
CA GLY A 428 -11.13 -7.96 1.61
C GLY A 428 -10.41 -7.05 0.61
N VAL A 429 -9.97 -5.89 1.11
CA VAL A 429 -9.29 -4.87 0.33
C VAL A 429 -8.23 -4.14 1.18
N GLN A 430 -7.02 -3.92 0.66
CA GLN A 430 -6.12 -2.92 1.23
C GLN A 430 -6.55 -1.53 0.75
N ILE A 431 -6.66 -0.58 1.68
CA ILE A 431 -6.69 0.84 1.37
C ILE A 431 -5.38 1.44 1.87
N TYR A 432 -4.49 1.80 0.94
CA TYR A 432 -3.23 2.48 1.24
C TYR A 432 -3.25 3.91 0.67
N SER A 433 -3.10 4.92 1.52
CA SER A 433 -3.24 6.33 1.12
C SER A 433 -1.93 7.01 0.73
N CYS A 434 -0.99 6.28 0.12
CA CYS A 434 0.26 6.85 -0.42
C CYS A 434 1.07 7.69 0.58
N THR A 435 1.18 7.24 1.82
CA THR A 435 1.89 7.98 2.89
C THR A 435 3.41 8.05 2.72
N SER A 436 3.97 7.26 1.79
CA SER A 436 5.42 7.08 1.62
C SER A 436 5.85 6.94 0.15
N ILE A 437 5.11 7.55 -0.79
CA ILE A 437 5.49 7.63 -2.22
C ILE A 437 6.57 8.71 -2.47
N TYR A 438 6.69 9.68 -1.56
CA TYR A 438 7.72 10.70 -1.52
C TYR A 438 8.57 10.59 -0.26
N SER A 439 9.89 10.59 -0.44
CA SER A 439 10.88 10.51 0.63
C SER A 439 11.03 11.87 1.35
N LEU A 440 10.63 11.94 2.62
CA LEU A 440 10.81 13.13 3.45
C LEU A 440 12.24 13.29 3.99
N ASP A 441 13.01 12.20 4.06
CA ASP A 441 14.37 12.13 4.60
C ASP A 441 15.47 12.07 3.51
N GLY A 442 15.09 11.94 2.23
CA GLY A 442 16.02 11.81 1.11
C GLY A 442 16.57 10.39 0.92
N SER A 443 15.98 9.38 1.57
CA SER A 443 16.31 7.95 1.41
C SER A 443 16.16 7.42 -0.03
N TYR A 444 15.37 8.08 -0.88
CA TYR A 444 15.30 7.78 -2.31
C TYR A 444 14.89 9.02 -3.14
N GLU A 445 15.22 9.00 -4.44
CA GLU A 445 14.95 10.11 -5.37
C GLU A 445 13.44 10.36 -5.59
N PRO A 446 12.98 11.62 -5.64
CA PRO A 446 11.58 11.96 -5.91
C PRO A 446 11.09 11.42 -7.27
N ILE A 447 9.93 10.75 -7.27
CA ILE A 447 9.41 10.11 -8.48
C ILE A 447 8.73 11.15 -9.40
N PRO A 448 9.21 11.38 -10.63
CA PRO A 448 8.54 12.28 -11.58
C PRO A 448 7.17 11.75 -12.00
N ARG A 449 6.19 12.64 -12.17
CA ARG A 449 4.90 12.31 -12.75
C ARG A 449 5.05 11.83 -14.20
N LYS A 450 4.11 11.02 -14.70
CA LYS A 450 3.92 10.80 -16.15
C LYS A 450 3.61 12.12 -16.88
N LYS A 451 3.92 12.21 -18.18
CA LYS A 451 3.54 13.36 -19.04
C LYS A 451 2.04 13.62 -19.07
N SER A 452 1.22 12.58 -18.91
CA SER A 452 -0.24 12.68 -18.78
C SER A 452 -0.68 13.45 -17.52
N HIS A 453 0.19 13.56 -16.51
CA HIS A 453 -0.04 14.17 -15.20
C HIS A 453 0.90 15.40 -14.99
N GLU A 454 1.21 16.16 -16.05
CA GLU A 454 2.11 17.33 -16.06
C GLU A 454 3.60 17.05 -15.72
N GLY A 455 4.04 15.80 -15.82
CA GLY A 455 5.46 15.43 -15.73
C GLY A 455 6.32 15.89 -16.93
N PRO A 456 7.66 15.93 -16.78
CA PRO A 456 8.44 15.41 -15.65
C PRO A 456 8.76 16.46 -14.57
N HIS A 457 8.25 17.69 -14.70
CA HIS A 457 8.60 18.79 -13.78
C HIS A 457 7.83 18.76 -12.46
N ALA A 458 6.72 18.03 -12.40
CA ALA A 458 6.01 17.69 -11.17
C ALA A 458 6.36 16.27 -10.71
N ILE A 459 6.24 16.01 -9.41
CA ILE A 459 6.54 14.71 -8.76
C ILE A 459 5.30 14.10 -8.10
N TYR A 460 5.27 12.79 -7.90
CA TYR A 460 4.26 12.15 -7.07
C TYR A 460 4.54 12.47 -5.59
N GLU A 461 3.56 13.07 -4.91
CA GLU A 461 3.64 13.50 -3.51
C GLU A 461 2.93 12.50 -2.59
N ASN A 462 3.22 12.52 -1.29
CA ASN A 462 2.47 11.73 -0.31
C ASN A 462 0.99 12.16 -0.29
N MET A 463 0.08 11.22 0.01
CA MET A 463 -1.38 11.35 -0.12
C MET A 463 -1.92 11.62 -1.55
N SER A 464 -1.07 11.87 -2.55
CA SER A 464 -1.52 12.23 -3.90
C SER A 464 -2.15 11.09 -4.73
N CYS A 465 -2.28 9.91 -4.12
CA CYS A 465 -2.94 8.73 -4.66
C CYS A 465 -3.59 7.90 -3.54
N ILE A 466 -4.45 6.97 -3.92
CA ILE A 466 -4.95 5.87 -3.06
C ILE A 466 -4.71 4.56 -3.81
N ALA A 467 -4.01 3.60 -3.22
CA ALA A 467 -3.98 2.23 -3.74
C ALA A 467 -5.17 1.44 -3.18
N ILE A 468 -5.78 0.61 -4.03
CA ILE A 468 -6.99 -0.17 -3.73
C ILE A 468 -6.76 -1.59 -4.23
N GLU A 469 -6.27 -2.43 -3.32
CA GLU A 469 -5.83 -3.80 -3.58
C GLU A 469 -6.92 -4.80 -3.19
N GLN A 470 -7.66 -5.35 -4.15
CA GLN A 470 -8.64 -6.41 -3.88
C GLN A 470 -7.92 -7.73 -3.58
N GLN A 471 -8.15 -8.35 -2.43
CA GLN A 471 -7.34 -9.50 -1.98
C GLN A 471 -8.00 -10.39 -0.91
N GLY A 472 -7.31 -11.45 -0.50
CA GLY A 472 -7.65 -12.25 0.69
C GLY A 472 -7.40 -11.49 2.00
N LEU A 473 -7.38 -12.22 3.12
CA LEU A 473 -7.05 -11.61 4.42
C LEU A 473 -5.54 -11.65 4.65
N ILE A 474 -4.95 -10.49 4.95
CA ILE A 474 -3.49 -10.33 5.10
C ILE A 474 -2.95 -11.19 6.25
N ASP A 475 -1.76 -11.78 6.06
CA ASP A 475 -1.17 -12.84 6.90
C ASP A 475 -2.11 -14.04 7.22
N GLY A 476 -3.24 -14.20 6.51
CA GLY A 476 -4.27 -15.22 6.76
C GLY A 476 -3.81 -16.69 6.65
N ILE A 477 -2.58 -16.94 6.21
CA ILE A 477 -1.90 -18.26 6.30
C ILE A 477 -1.45 -18.60 7.73
N ASN A 478 -1.28 -17.59 8.59
CA ASN A 478 -0.88 -17.70 9.99
C ASN A 478 -2.04 -17.48 10.98
N HIS A 479 -3.26 -17.22 10.48
CA HIS A 479 -4.48 -16.96 11.27
C HIS A 479 -5.58 -18.03 11.05
N PRO A 480 -5.36 -19.28 11.49
CA PRO A 480 -6.33 -20.38 11.32
C PRO A 480 -7.68 -20.13 12.00
N GLU A 481 -7.76 -19.25 13.00
CA GLU A 481 -8.99 -18.83 13.67
C GLU A 481 -10.00 -18.16 12.74
N TRP A 482 -9.56 -17.59 11.61
CA TRP A 482 -10.45 -17.05 10.58
C TRP A 482 -11.09 -18.13 9.69
N ASN A 483 -10.63 -19.39 9.79
CA ASN A 483 -11.10 -20.55 9.01
C ASN A 483 -10.99 -20.36 7.48
N ILE A 484 -9.99 -19.59 7.02
CA ILE A 484 -9.71 -19.36 5.60
C ILE A 484 -8.53 -20.22 5.16
N ASP A 485 -8.78 -21.21 4.30
CA ASP A 485 -7.73 -22.01 3.70
C ASP A 485 -7.10 -21.27 2.51
N ASN A 486 -5.96 -20.62 2.77
CA ASN A 486 -5.14 -19.89 1.80
C ASN A 486 -4.11 -20.79 1.07
N ILE A 487 -4.13 -22.11 1.26
CA ILE A 487 -3.23 -23.05 0.56
C ILE A 487 -3.90 -23.60 -0.70
N TYR A 488 -3.18 -23.64 -1.82
CA TYR A 488 -3.65 -24.09 -3.13
C TYR A 488 -2.78 -25.23 -3.65
N GLY A 489 -3.27 -25.98 -4.64
CA GLY A 489 -2.67 -27.23 -5.11
C GLY A 489 -3.28 -27.73 -6.42
N PRO A 490 -2.91 -28.95 -6.88
CA PRO A 490 -3.40 -29.50 -8.14
C PRO A 490 -4.93 -29.56 -8.25
N ASP A 491 -5.59 -29.99 -7.17
CA ASP A 491 -7.05 -30.16 -7.10
C ASP A 491 -7.79 -28.90 -6.62
N LYS A 492 -7.06 -27.85 -6.22
CA LYS A 492 -7.59 -26.58 -5.72
C LYS A 492 -6.88 -25.41 -6.43
N PRO A 493 -7.34 -25.01 -7.63
CA PRO A 493 -6.80 -23.84 -8.33
C PRO A 493 -7.15 -22.54 -7.60
N TYR A 494 -6.31 -21.54 -7.79
CA TYR A 494 -6.56 -20.16 -7.36
C TYR A 494 -7.34 -19.40 -8.44
N GLU A 495 -8.37 -18.65 -8.04
CA GLU A 495 -9.05 -17.64 -8.87
C GLU A 495 -9.18 -16.31 -8.12
N TRP A 496 -9.14 -15.22 -8.88
CA TRP A 496 -9.36 -13.84 -8.44
C TRP A 496 -10.06 -13.10 -9.58
N ASN A 497 -11.13 -12.36 -9.31
CA ASN A 497 -11.87 -11.60 -10.30
C ASN A 497 -12.27 -10.22 -9.76
N ALA A 498 -12.07 -9.19 -10.58
CA ALA A 498 -12.61 -7.86 -10.32
C ALA A 498 -13.10 -7.19 -11.62
N ILE A 499 -14.12 -6.34 -11.50
CA ILE A 499 -14.59 -5.42 -12.53
C ILE A 499 -14.60 -4.01 -11.93
N TYR A 500 -13.83 -3.12 -12.55
CA TYR A 500 -13.78 -1.69 -12.25
C TYR A 500 -14.66 -0.97 -13.28
N GLU A 501 -15.75 -0.36 -12.81
CA GLU A 501 -16.72 0.37 -13.65
C GLU A 501 -16.54 1.87 -13.48
N PHE A 502 -16.34 2.58 -14.60
CA PHE A 502 -16.07 4.01 -14.62
C PHE A 502 -17.25 4.80 -15.16
N SER A 503 -17.75 5.74 -14.37
CA SER A 503 -18.84 6.66 -14.72
C SER A 503 -18.49 8.09 -14.36
N THR A 504 -19.39 9.02 -14.67
CA THR A 504 -19.41 10.34 -14.03
C THR A 504 -20.44 10.37 -12.89
N ILE A 505 -20.26 11.31 -11.95
CA ILE A 505 -21.27 11.72 -10.94
C ILE A 505 -22.17 12.84 -11.47
#